data_AF-A0A821L5N5-F1
#
_entry.id   AF-A0A821L5N5-F1
#
_cell.length_a   1.000
_cell.length_b   1.000
_cell.length_c   1.000
_cell.angle_alpha   90.00
_cell.angle_beta   90.00
_cell.angle_gamma   90.00
#
_symmetry.space_group_name_H-M   'P 1'
#
loop_
_entity.id
_entity.type
_entity.pdbx_description
1 polymer ?
#
loop_
_entity_poly.entity_id
_entity_poly.type
_entity_poly.pdbx_seq_one_letter_code
_entity_poly.pdbx_strand_id
1 'polypeptide(L)'
;MGAFHDCCRRSNTNENAYSGTGITPSTEARRQAAAAAATQRLQQLETRGVDQDEYRRLNQRRIEQERIEQQMKAQKQNNNNDGGLRMSGDILVSYRDCPICLKLLFEPVSTLCGHTFCLLCLERFILTSNHTLQCPICREDLTYLHSTSPKHLKANSILHNLFRQEYVKEYDIRQSETENERKNIIKKRLIIGNRHQLLSYDYDYTRHEWTLFIKFENDHQKDVGQFIKQIIVNLHPTFVPSQIILDKPPFRLTRIGWAVFNISLSIEFHAKWNKSDLVTNWFLSFSDADTQKMMEIEFQKSTDNTTNNTVL
;
A
#
# COMPACT_ATOMS: atom_id res chain seq x y z
N MET A 1 56.08 44.93 -22.62
CA MET A 1 54.68 44.66 -23.00
C MET A 1 54.73 43.85 -24.28
N GLY A 2 54.34 42.58 -24.42
CA GLY A 2 53.66 41.60 -23.59
C GLY A 2 53.04 40.58 -24.55
N ALA A 3 53.53 39.32 -24.51
CA ALA A 3 53.04 38.02 -25.02
C ALA A 3 52.16 37.95 -26.31
N PHE A 4 52.58 37.32 -27.43
CA PHE A 4 52.83 35.89 -27.77
C PHE A 4 51.59 35.00 -28.03
N HIS A 5 51.44 34.57 -29.31
CA HIS A 5 51.14 33.22 -29.86
C HIS A 5 49.85 32.46 -29.44
N ASP A 6 49.22 31.55 -30.18
CA ASP A 6 49.32 30.91 -31.51
C ASP A 6 47.99 30.14 -31.71
N CYS A 7 47.32 30.17 -32.87
CA CYS A 7 47.42 29.26 -34.02
C CYS A 7 46.75 27.85 -33.89
N CYS A 8 45.69 27.69 -34.70
CA CYS A 8 45.13 26.49 -35.37
C CYS A 8 44.79 25.20 -34.59
N ARG A 9 43.49 24.84 -34.56
CA ARG A 9 42.99 23.46 -34.46
C ARG A 9 41.90 23.18 -35.50
N ARG A 10 42.19 22.26 -36.43
CA ARG A 10 41.22 21.49 -37.23
C ARG A 10 40.81 20.25 -36.44
N SER A 11 39.55 19.82 -36.54
CA SER A 11 39.14 18.64 -37.31
C SER A 11 37.66 18.30 -37.12
N ASN A 12 37.07 17.87 -38.23
CA ASN A 12 35.68 17.54 -38.46
C ASN A 12 35.39 16.07 -38.11
N THR A 13 34.24 15.84 -37.48
CA THR A 13 33.27 14.73 -37.66
C THR A 13 33.74 13.36 -38.16
N ASN A 14 33.50 12.32 -37.33
CA ASN A 14 32.70 11.18 -37.79
C ASN A 14 32.08 10.42 -36.60
N GLU A 15 30.74 10.38 -36.58
CA GLU A 15 29.91 9.60 -35.66
C GLU A 15 29.73 8.18 -36.23
N ASN A 16 29.80 7.16 -35.37
CA ASN A 16 28.95 5.98 -35.48
C ASN A 16 28.86 5.18 -34.17
N ALA A 17 27.63 5.15 -33.64
CA ALA A 17 26.90 4.13 -32.88
C ALA A 17 27.64 3.16 -31.92
N TYR A 18 27.21 3.14 -30.63
CA TYR A 18 26.46 2.00 -30.07
C TYR A 18 25.91 2.34 -28.66
N SER A 19 24.64 2.02 -28.44
CA SER A 19 23.86 2.16 -27.21
C SER A 19 24.30 1.21 -26.10
N GLY A 20 24.58 1.72 -24.90
CA GLY A 20 24.88 0.95 -23.69
C GLY A 20 23.84 1.19 -22.57
N THR A 21 23.11 0.15 -22.20
CA THR A 21 22.24 0.09 -21.01
C THR A 21 23.10 -0.17 -19.76
N GLY A 22 23.23 0.82 -18.87
CA GLY A 22 23.97 0.68 -17.61
C GLY A 22 23.08 0.24 -16.44
N ILE A 23 23.22 -1.00 -15.99
CA ILE A 23 22.68 -1.51 -14.72
C ILE A 23 23.69 -1.17 -13.61
N THR A 24 23.27 -0.44 -12.57
CA THR A 24 24.14 -0.13 -11.43
C THR A 24 24.28 -1.35 -10.49
N PRO A 25 25.50 -1.76 -10.10
CA PRO A 25 25.70 -2.92 -9.23
C PRO A 25 25.27 -2.68 -7.79
N SER A 26 24.75 -3.74 -7.16
CA SER A 26 24.25 -3.76 -5.77
C SER A 26 25.35 -3.43 -4.74
N THR A 27 24.94 -2.97 -3.56
CA THR A 27 25.81 -2.63 -2.42
C THR A 27 26.71 -3.78 -1.98
N GLU A 28 26.24 -5.03 -2.09
CA GLU A 28 26.99 -6.25 -1.82
C GLU A 28 28.14 -6.45 -2.82
N ALA A 29 27.85 -6.28 -4.12
CA ALA A 29 28.82 -6.40 -5.20
C ALA A 29 29.90 -5.31 -5.10
N ARG A 30 29.53 -4.09 -4.69
CA ARG A 30 30.50 -3.00 -4.41
C ARG A 30 31.42 -3.33 -3.23
N ARG A 31 30.90 -3.97 -2.17
CA ARG A 31 31.71 -4.40 -1.01
C ARG A 31 32.67 -5.53 -1.37
N GLN A 32 32.20 -6.52 -2.14
CA GLN A 32 33.05 -7.62 -2.62
C GLN A 32 34.12 -7.14 -3.60
N ALA A 33 33.79 -6.23 -4.51
CA ALA A 33 34.75 -5.60 -5.40
C ALA A 33 35.79 -4.73 -4.65
N ALA A 34 35.36 -4.00 -3.62
CA ALA A 34 36.27 -3.24 -2.76
C ALA A 34 37.21 -4.14 -1.95
N ALA A 35 36.72 -5.28 -1.45
CA ALA A 35 37.53 -6.28 -0.76
C ALA A 35 38.56 -6.93 -1.70
N ALA A 36 38.15 -7.34 -2.91
CA ALA A 36 39.06 -7.90 -3.91
C ALA A 36 40.12 -6.89 -4.38
N ALA A 37 39.75 -5.62 -4.57
CA ALA A 37 40.68 -4.55 -4.90
C ALA A 37 41.70 -4.28 -3.79
N ALA A 38 41.29 -4.39 -2.51
CA ALA A 38 42.20 -4.27 -1.37
C ALA A 38 43.21 -5.43 -1.32
N THR A 39 42.79 -6.66 -1.64
CA THR A 39 43.67 -7.84 -1.70
C THR A 39 44.69 -7.74 -2.83
N GLN A 40 44.30 -7.28 -4.02
CA GLN A 40 45.24 -7.06 -5.12
C GLN A 40 46.26 -5.94 -4.83
N ARG A 41 45.84 -4.87 -4.13
CA ARG A 41 46.73 -3.78 -3.73
C ARG A 41 47.74 -4.21 -2.67
N LEU A 42 47.36 -5.16 -1.80
CA LEU A 42 48.27 -5.78 -0.84
C LEU A 42 49.31 -6.68 -1.50
N GLN A 43 48.93 -7.48 -2.51
CA GLN A 43 49.88 -8.28 -3.30
C GLN A 43 50.89 -7.41 -4.08
N GLN A 44 50.48 -6.21 -4.53
CA GLN A 44 51.40 -5.27 -5.18
C GLN A 44 52.39 -4.61 -4.20
N LEU A 45 52.02 -4.43 -2.94
CA LEU A 45 52.87 -3.82 -1.90
C LEU A 45 53.92 -4.80 -1.33
N GLU A 46 53.74 -6.11 -1.46
CA GLU A 46 54.73 -7.13 -1.04
C GLU A 46 56.06 -7.08 -1.82
N THR A 47 56.13 -6.33 -2.93
CA THR A 47 57.34 -6.24 -3.80
C THR A 47 58.24 -5.03 -3.54
N ARG A 48 57.87 -4.12 -2.64
CA ARG A 48 58.73 -2.99 -2.21
C ARG A 48 58.93 -3.09 -0.71
N GLY A 49 60.13 -3.50 -0.28
CA GLY A 49 60.52 -3.77 1.11
C GLY A 49 59.76 -2.93 2.13
N VAL A 50 58.74 -3.54 2.74
CA VAL A 50 57.86 -2.91 3.71
C VAL A 50 58.51 -2.99 5.09
N ASP A 51 58.40 -1.91 5.85
CA ASP A 51 58.79 -1.82 7.26
C ASP A 51 58.23 -3.01 8.06
N GLN A 52 59.08 -3.70 8.82
CA GLN A 52 58.75 -4.92 9.57
C GLN A 52 57.57 -4.71 10.54
N ASP A 53 57.35 -3.48 11.00
CA ASP A 53 56.26 -3.14 11.91
C ASP A 53 54.92 -2.97 11.19
N GLU A 54 54.92 -2.49 9.95
CA GLU A 54 53.71 -2.40 9.12
C GLU A 54 53.25 -3.80 8.70
N TYR A 55 54.19 -4.68 8.32
CA TYR A 55 53.89 -6.09 8.03
C TYR A 55 53.29 -6.81 9.25
N ARG A 56 53.84 -6.60 10.45
CA ARG A 56 53.30 -7.18 11.70
C ARG A 56 51.86 -6.73 11.97
N ARG A 57 51.55 -5.45 11.78
CA ARG A 57 50.20 -4.89 11.99
C ARG A 57 49.19 -5.45 11.00
N LEU A 58 49.57 -5.58 9.72
CA LEU A 58 48.72 -6.16 8.68
C LEU A 58 48.45 -7.64 8.93
N ASN A 59 49.48 -8.39 9.32
CA ASN A 59 49.34 -9.82 9.60
C ASN A 59 48.47 -10.09 10.83
N GLN A 60 48.57 -9.26 11.89
CA GLN A 60 47.66 -9.32 13.04
C GLN A 60 46.21 -9.05 12.65
N ARG A 61 45.92 -8.06 11.79
CA ARG A 61 44.55 -7.79 11.32
C ARG A 61 43.97 -8.96 10.51
N ARG A 62 44.79 -9.61 9.68
CA ARG A 62 44.36 -10.78 8.91
C ARG A 62 43.97 -11.93 9.83
N ILE A 63 44.81 -12.26 10.82
CA ILE A 63 44.55 -13.34 11.78
C ILE A 63 43.27 -13.05 12.59
N GLU A 64 43.04 -11.79 12.99
CA GLU A 64 41.83 -11.39 13.70
C GLU A 64 40.57 -11.51 12.82
N GLN A 65 40.65 -11.11 11.55
CA GLN A 65 39.54 -11.30 10.60
C GLN A 65 39.21 -12.78 10.37
N GLU A 66 40.22 -13.63 10.22
CA GLU A 66 40.03 -15.07 10.07
C GLU A 66 39.38 -15.69 11.32
N ARG A 67 39.76 -15.23 12.52
CA ARG A 67 39.13 -15.67 13.79
C ARG A 67 37.66 -15.27 13.87
N ILE A 68 37.33 -14.02 13.54
CA ILE A 68 35.94 -13.53 13.52
C ILE A 68 35.12 -14.33 12.50
N GLU A 69 35.68 -14.62 11.32
CA GLU A 69 35.00 -15.39 10.28
C GLU A 69 34.78 -16.85 10.69
N GLN A 70 35.76 -17.48 11.35
CA GLN A 70 35.62 -18.83 11.90
C GLN A 70 34.58 -18.88 13.03
N GLN A 71 34.55 -17.88 13.91
CA GLN A 71 33.56 -17.78 15.00
C GLN A 71 32.13 -17.59 14.45
N MET A 72 31.97 -16.77 13.42
CA MET A 72 30.70 -16.60 12.68
C MET A 72 30.25 -17.89 11.98
N LYS A 73 31.18 -18.67 11.40
CA LYS A 73 30.89 -19.98 10.79
C LYS A 73 30.46 -21.01 11.83
N ALA A 74 31.11 -21.05 12.99
CA ALA A 74 30.74 -21.95 14.09
C ALA A 74 29.35 -21.61 14.67
N GLN A 75 29.00 -20.33 14.81
CA GLN A 75 27.65 -19.90 15.24
C GLN A 75 26.56 -20.30 14.23
N LYS A 76 26.84 -20.24 12.92
CA LYS A 76 25.91 -20.73 11.89
C LYS A 76 25.71 -22.25 11.93
N GLN A 77 26.71 -23.01 12.36
CA GLN A 77 26.60 -24.47 12.47
C GLN A 77 25.83 -24.90 13.73
N ASN A 78 25.94 -24.16 14.84
CA ASN A 78 25.21 -24.47 16.08
C ASN A 78 23.68 -24.21 15.99
N ASN A 79 23.23 -23.33 15.09
CA ASN A 79 21.80 -23.11 14.85
C ASN A 79 21.11 -24.26 14.08
N ASN A 80 21.85 -25.27 13.60
CA ASN A 80 21.30 -26.41 12.88
C ASN A 80 20.95 -27.62 13.77
N ASN A 81 21.16 -27.52 15.10
CA ASN A 81 20.92 -28.60 16.05
C ASN A 81 19.67 -28.43 16.91
N ASP A 82 18.80 -27.46 16.62
CA ASP A 82 17.47 -27.44 17.23
C ASP A 82 16.51 -28.26 16.36
N GLY A 83 15.93 -29.30 16.95
CA GLY A 83 15.17 -30.37 16.28
C GLY A 83 13.84 -29.91 15.69
N GLY A 84 13.87 -29.03 14.69
CA GLY A 84 12.69 -28.68 13.90
C GLY A 84 12.20 -29.89 13.10
N LEU A 85 10.92 -30.24 13.23
CA LEU A 85 10.27 -31.21 12.35
C LEU A 85 10.51 -30.80 10.89
N ARG A 86 11.43 -31.49 10.21
CA ARG A 86 11.57 -31.40 8.76
C ARG A 86 10.38 -32.14 8.16
N MET A 87 9.32 -31.40 7.84
CA MET A 87 8.30 -31.91 6.93
C MET A 87 8.97 -32.18 5.59
N SER A 88 8.78 -33.40 5.06
CA SER A 88 9.32 -33.81 3.76
C SER A 88 8.95 -32.76 2.70
N GLY A 89 9.92 -32.34 1.89
CA GLY A 89 9.73 -31.28 0.88
C GLY A 89 8.55 -31.53 -0.07
N ASP A 90 8.20 -32.79 -0.31
CA ASP A 90 7.07 -33.19 -1.15
C ASP A 90 5.69 -32.85 -0.56
N ILE A 91 5.54 -32.82 0.78
CA ILE A 91 4.27 -32.46 1.44
C ILE A 91 4.04 -30.94 1.39
N LEU A 92 5.10 -30.12 1.43
CA LEU A 92 4.96 -28.67 1.36
C LEU A 92 4.55 -28.17 -0.03
N VAL A 93 4.88 -28.92 -1.08
CA VAL A 93 4.53 -28.58 -2.47
C VAL A 93 3.02 -28.49 -2.68
N SER A 94 2.22 -29.36 -2.05
CA SER A 94 0.77 -29.42 -2.28
C SER A 94 -0.07 -28.44 -1.46
N TYR A 95 0.50 -27.81 -0.43
CA TYR A 95 -0.24 -26.92 0.50
C TYR A 95 0.30 -25.49 0.54
N ARG A 96 1.19 -25.11 -0.38
CA ARG A 96 1.81 -23.77 -0.42
C ARG A 96 1.01 -22.72 -1.18
N ASP A 97 0.09 -23.12 -2.05
CA ASP A 97 -0.60 -22.19 -2.95
C ASP A 97 -1.94 -21.74 -2.37
N CYS A 98 -2.20 -20.45 -2.47
CA CYS A 98 -3.46 -19.85 -2.04
C CYS A 98 -4.59 -20.26 -3.00
N PRO A 99 -5.68 -20.86 -2.51
CA PRO A 99 -6.79 -21.29 -3.36
C PRO A 99 -7.55 -20.14 -4.08
N ILE A 100 -7.36 -18.89 -3.63
CA ILE A 100 -8.01 -17.71 -4.21
C ILE A 100 -7.17 -17.11 -5.34
N CYS A 101 -5.88 -16.88 -5.11
CA CYS A 101 -5.01 -16.22 -6.10
C CYS A 101 -4.10 -17.18 -6.87
N LEU A 102 -4.07 -18.46 -6.50
CA LEU A 102 -3.27 -19.53 -7.11
C LEU A 102 -1.76 -19.25 -7.11
N LYS A 103 -1.30 -18.38 -6.21
CA LYS A 103 0.11 -18.06 -5.97
C LYS A 103 0.54 -18.57 -4.60
N LEU A 104 1.85 -18.59 -4.34
CA LEU A 104 2.40 -18.85 -3.01
C LEU A 104 1.68 -18.03 -1.93
N LEU A 105 1.28 -18.72 -0.86
CA LEU A 105 0.69 -18.14 0.33
C LEU A 105 1.61 -17.07 0.93
N PHE A 106 1.08 -15.86 1.10
CA PHE A 106 1.77 -14.72 1.69
C PHE A 106 0.94 -14.18 2.85
N GLU A 107 1.57 -14.01 4.02
CA GLU A 107 0.89 -13.77 5.30
C GLU A 107 -0.31 -14.74 5.47
N PRO A 108 -0.08 -16.07 5.48
CA PRO A 108 -1.15 -17.06 5.44
C PRO A 108 -2.09 -16.97 6.63
N VAL A 109 -3.40 -17.04 6.43
CA VAL A 109 -4.41 -17.18 7.49
C VAL A 109 -4.97 -18.60 7.43
N SER A 110 -4.77 -19.36 8.50
CA SER A 110 -5.27 -20.73 8.62
C SER A 110 -6.60 -20.75 9.37
N THR A 111 -7.55 -21.47 8.80
CA THR A 111 -8.89 -21.65 9.39
C THR A 111 -8.96 -22.97 10.17
N LEU A 112 -9.90 -23.08 11.12
CA LEU A 112 -10.15 -24.32 11.88
C LEU A 112 -10.72 -25.44 11.00
N CYS A 113 -11.34 -25.08 9.86
CA CYS A 113 -11.74 -26.04 8.84
C CYS A 113 -10.57 -26.59 8.00
N GLY A 114 -9.33 -26.19 8.29
CA GLY A 114 -8.11 -26.70 7.65
C GLY A 114 -7.67 -25.97 6.38
N HIS A 115 -8.45 -25.01 5.88
CA HIS A 115 -8.09 -24.24 4.70
C HIS A 115 -7.22 -23.02 5.04
N THR A 116 -6.25 -22.72 4.20
CA THR A 116 -5.31 -21.60 4.38
C THR A 116 -5.32 -20.69 3.16
N PHE A 117 -5.33 -19.37 3.38
CA PHE A 117 -5.42 -18.33 2.34
C PHE A 117 -4.39 -17.23 2.60
N CYS A 118 -4.06 -16.40 1.60
CA CYS A 118 -3.35 -15.15 1.88
C CYS A 118 -4.26 -14.23 2.71
N LEU A 119 -3.69 -13.48 3.66
CA LEU A 119 -4.44 -12.50 4.47
C LEU A 119 -5.29 -11.56 3.61
N LEU A 120 -4.67 -10.90 2.63
CA LEU A 120 -5.40 -9.99 1.73
C LEU A 120 -6.46 -10.69 0.87
N CYS A 121 -6.25 -11.96 0.50
CA CYS A 121 -7.23 -12.70 -0.30
C CYS A 121 -8.49 -13.00 0.52
N LEU A 122 -8.31 -13.42 1.77
CA LEU A 122 -9.44 -13.70 2.65
C LEU A 122 -10.16 -12.42 3.08
N GLU A 123 -9.43 -11.34 3.39
CA GLU A 123 -10.04 -10.03 3.66
C GLU A 123 -10.88 -9.54 2.48
N ARG A 124 -10.36 -9.61 1.25
CA ARG A 124 -11.10 -9.22 0.04
C ARG A 124 -12.36 -10.05 -0.16
N PHE A 125 -12.28 -11.37 0.04
CA PHE A 125 -13.45 -12.24 -0.07
C PHE A 125 -14.55 -11.84 0.91
N ILE A 126 -14.20 -11.59 2.18
CA ILE A 126 -15.15 -11.15 3.20
C ILE A 126 -15.78 -9.80 2.83
N LEU A 127 -14.98 -8.87 2.28
CA LEU A 127 -15.48 -7.56 1.83
C LEU A 127 -16.45 -7.68 0.66
N THR A 128 -16.19 -8.56 -0.31
CA THR A 128 -17.06 -8.74 -1.49
C THR A 128 -18.30 -9.57 -1.19
N SER A 129 -18.28 -10.40 -0.15
CA SER A 129 -19.39 -11.26 0.25
C SER A 129 -20.35 -10.60 1.26
N ASN A 130 -20.52 -9.27 1.22
CA ASN A 130 -21.34 -8.52 2.18
C ASN A 130 -20.98 -8.81 3.65
N HIS A 131 -19.69 -8.98 3.94
CA HIS A 131 -19.17 -9.27 5.28
C HIS A 131 -19.60 -10.63 5.87
N THR A 132 -20.04 -11.59 5.04
CA THR A 132 -20.24 -12.97 5.51
C THR A 132 -18.91 -13.65 5.82
N LEU A 133 -18.72 -14.09 7.06
CA LEU A 133 -17.50 -14.78 7.50
C LEU A 133 -17.61 -16.28 7.28
N GLN A 134 -17.42 -16.71 6.03
CA GLN A 134 -17.46 -18.12 5.67
C GLN A 134 -16.20 -18.53 4.91
N CYS A 135 -15.78 -19.78 5.08
CA CYS A 135 -14.66 -20.33 4.32
C CYS A 135 -14.98 -20.35 2.81
N PRO A 136 -14.13 -19.77 1.96
CA PRO A 136 -14.31 -19.80 0.50
C PRO A 136 -14.39 -21.20 -0.12
N ILE A 137 -13.86 -22.22 0.57
CA ILE A 137 -13.81 -23.60 0.07
C ILE A 137 -14.98 -24.43 0.58
N CYS A 138 -15.12 -24.55 1.91
CA CYS A 138 -16.11 -25.45 2.52
C CYS A 138 -17.31 -24.74 3.15
N ARG A 139 -17.33 -23.39 3.14
CA ARG A 139 -18.40 -22.55 3.71
C ARG A 139 -18.58 -22.63 5.23
N GLU A 140 -17.65 -23.26 5.95
CA GLU A 140 -17.62 -23.28 7.42
C GLU A 140 -17.59 -21.85 8.00
N ASP A 141 -18.26 -21.63 9.14
CA ASP A 141 -18.29 -20.33 9.81
C ASP A 141 -16.90 -19.93 10.33
N LEU A 142 -16.49 -18.71 10.00
CA LEU A 142 -15.19 -18.12 10.36
C LEU A 142 -15.32 -16.99 11.39
N THR A 143 -16.49 -16.82 12.02
CA THR A 143 -16.75 -15.72 12.97
C THR A 143 -15.71 -15.65 14.11
N TYR A 144 -15.14 -16.79 14.52
CA TYR A 144 -14.09 -16.88 15.54
C TYR A 144 -12.82 -16.08 15.19
N LEU A 145 -12.55 -15.80 13.91
CA LEU A 145 -11.40 -15.00 13.47
C LEU A 145 -11.51 -13.51 13.84
N HIS A 146 -12.70 -13.01 14.20
CA HIS A 146 -12.97 -11.59 14.49
C HIS A 146 -13.00 -11.23 15.99
N SER A 147 -12.63 -12.16 16.88
CA SER A 147 -12.81 -12.07 18.34
C SER A 147 -12.06 -10.92 19.04
N THR A 148 -11.27 -10.09 18.35
CA THR A 148 -10.43 -9.04 18.98
C THR A 148 -10.55 -7.65 18.34
N SER A 149 -10.92 -7.55 17.06
CA SER A 149 -11.48 -6.33 16.45
C SER A 149 -11.99 -6.66 15.03
N PRO A 150 -12.97 -5.93 14.48
CA PRO A 150 -13.51 -6.17 13.13
C PRO A 150 -12.54 -5.93 11.97
N LYS A 151 -11.29 -5.54 12.23
CA LYS A 151 -10.42 -4.95 11.20
C LYS A 151 -9.24 -5.80 10.74
N HIS A 152 -8.82 -6.84 11.47
CA HIS A 152 -7.58 -7.53 11.10
C HIS A 152 -7.62 -9.02 11.37
N LEU A 153 -7.62 -9.81 10.30
CA LEU A 153 -7.29 -11.23 10.37
C LEU A 153 -5.84 -11.38 10.84
N LYS A 154 -5.54 -12.43 11.62
CA LYS A 154 -4.18 -12.71 12.07
C LYS A 154 -3.52 -13.77 11.22
N ALA A 155 -2.34 -13.46 10.68
CA ALA A 155 -1.53 -14.43 9.96
C ALA A 155 -1.00 -15.54 10.90
N ASN A 156 -0.94 -16.76 10.37
CA ASN A 156 -0.26 -17.90 10.95
C ASN A 156 1.25 -17.68 10.84
N SER A 157 1.87 -17.30 11.97
CA SER A 157 3.29 -16.98 12.04
C SER A 157 4.20 -18.16 11.69
N ILE A 158 3.76 -19.40 11.96
CA ILE A 158 4.54 -20.61 11.67
C ILE A 158 4.65 -20.78 10.15
N LEU A 159 3.51 -20.79 9.45
CA LEU A 159 3.49 -20.93 7.99
C LEU A 159 4.16 -19.74 7.29
N HIS A 160 3.96 -18.52 7.81
CA HIS A 160 4.65 -17.32 7.32
C HIS A 160 6.17 -17.47 7.36
N ASN A 161 6.72 -17.89 8.49
CA ASN A 161 8.16 -18.07 8.65
C ASN A 161 8.68 -19.23 7.82
N LEU A 162 7.94 -20.34 7.76
CA LEU A 162 8.28 -21.50 6.96
C LEU A 162 8.36 -21.15 5.46
N PHE A 163 7.33 -20.51 4.91
CA PHE A 163 7.33 -20.13 3.49
C PHE A 163 8.40 -19.09 3.17
N ARG A 164 8.69 -18.16 4.09
CA ARG A 164 9.80 -17.21 3.93
C ARG A 164 11.16 -17.92 3.87
N GLN A 165 11.35 -19.01 4.61
CA GLN A 165 12.62 -19.75 4.65
C GLN A 165 12.78 -20.72 3.47
N GLU A 166 11.72 -21.46 3.13
CA GLU A 166 11.77 -22.52 2.10
C GLU A 166 11.57 -21.97 0.69
N TYR A 167 10.77 -20.91 0.52
CA TYR A 167 10.40 -20.34 -0.79
C TYR A 167 10.86 -18.88 -0.93
N VAL A 168 12.12 -18.60 -0.59
CA VAL A 168 12.67 -17.23 -0.48
C VAL A 168 12.34 -16.34 -1.68
N LYS A 169 12.63 -16.80 -2.91
CA LYS A 169 12.48 -15.98 -4.13
C LYS A 169 11.02 -15.66 -4.41
N GLU A 170 10.16 -16.67 -4.39
CA GLU A 170 8.72 -16.52 -4.60
C GLU A 170 8.11 -15.66 -3.50
N TYR A 171 8.54 -15.82 -2.24
CA TYR A 171 8.08 -15.03 -1.12
C TYR A 171 8.43 -13.55 -1.25
N ASP A 172 9.65 -13.22 -1.69
CA ASP A 172 10.09 -11.84 -1.95
C ASP A 172 9.28 -11.17 -3.08
N ILE A 173 8.94 -11.94 -4.13
CA ILE A 173 8.03 -11.48 -5.19
C ILE A 173 6.67 -11.16 -4.59
N ARG A 174 6.09 -12.06 -3.79
CA ARG A 174 4.78 -11.85 -3.15
C ARG A 174 4.80 -10.66 -2.18
N GLN A 175 5.91 -10.43 -1.48
CA GLN A 175 6.09 -9.26 -0.62
C GLN A 175 6.05 -7.97 -1.44
N SER A 176 6.75 -7.93 -2.57
CA SER A 176 6.81 -6.76 -3.45
C SER A 176 5.45 -6.47 -4.10
N GLU A 177 4.74 -7.51 -4.57
CA GLU A 177 3.37 -7.40 -5.10
C GLU A 177 2.42 -6.83 -4.04
N THR A 178 2.45 -7.38 -2.83
CA THR A 178 1.59 -6.95 -1.73
C THR A 178 1.87 -5.52 -1.29
N GLU A 179 3.14 -5.13 -1.22
CA GLU A 179 3.54 -3.76 -0.89
C GLU A 179 3.08 -2.77 -1.97
N ASN A 180 3.17 -3.14 -3.24
CA ASN A 180 2.65 -2.32 -4.34
C ASN A 180 1.12 -2.19 -4.29
N GLU A 181 0.40 -3.27 -3.94
CA GLU A 181 -1.05 -3.22 -3.72
C GLU A 181 -1.42 -2.30 -2.55
N ARG A 182 -0.66 -2.33 -1.44
CA ARG A 182 -0.85 -1.45 -0.28
C ARG A 182 -0.57 0.02 -0.61
N LYS A 183 0.41 0.30 -1.47
CA LYS A 183 0.70 1.66 -1.98
C LYS A 183 -0.41 2.24 -2.87
N ASN A 184 -1.27 1.40 -3.44
CA ASN A 184 -2.40 1.83 -4.27
C ASN A 184 -3.65 2.25 -3.46
N ILE A 185 -3.54 2.29 -2.13
CA ILE A 185 -4.60 2.75 -1.23
C ILE A 185 -4.47 4.27 -1.04
N ILE A 186 -5.53 5.00 -1.41
CA ILE A 186 -5.65 6.45 -1.21
C ILE A 186 -6.64 6.70 -0.07
N LYS A 187 -6.19 7.34 1.00
CA LYS A 187 -7.06 7.76 2.10
C LYS A 187 -7.54 9.19 1.90
N LYS A 188 -8.84 9.44 2.10
CA LYS A 188 -9.43 10.79 2.04
C LYS A 188 -10.34 11.00 3.25
N ARG A 189 -10.32 12.21 3.82
CA ARG A 189 -11.24 12.61 4.89
C ARG A 189 -12.48 13.24 4.26
N LEU A 190 -13.59 12.51 4.24
CA LEU A 190 -14.90 13.00 3.79
C LEU A 190 -15.53 13.84 4.90
N ILE A 191 -16.02 15.01 4.53
CA ILE A 191 -16.68 15.97 5.41
C ILE A 191 -18.13 16.08 4.92
N ILE A 192 -19.07 15.79 5.82
CA ILE A 192 -20.51 16.01 5.64
C ILE A 192 -20.91 17.05 6.68
N GLY A 193 -21.56 18.11 6.25
CA GLY A 193 -21.97 19.17 7.16
C GLY A 193 -23.09 20.02 6.60
N ASN A 194 -23.63 20.88 7.46
CA ASN A 194 -24.51 21.94 7.02
C ASN A 194 -24.12 23.27 7.65
N ARG A 195 -24.43 24.33 6.90
CA ARG A 195 -24.42 25.71 7.39
C ARG A 195 -25.80 26.30 7.27
N HIS A 196 -26.12 27.30 8.07
CA HIS A 196 -27.40 27.98 7.96
C HIS A 196 -27.32 29.47 8.25
N GLN A 197 -28.31 30.21 7.75
CA GLN A 197 -28.54 31.62 8.01
C GLN A 197 -30.02 31.83 8.33
N LEU A 198 -30.31 32.54 9.41
CA LEU A 198 -31.67 32.95 9.74
C LEU A 198 -32.13 34.05 8.78
N LEU A 199 -33.31 33.90 8.19
CA LEU A 199 -33.86 34.82 7.18
C LEU A 199 -34.88 35.83 7.73
N SER A 200 -35.63 35.50 8.79
CA SER A 200 -36.73 36.33 9.31
C SER A 200 -36.97 36.12 10.81
N TYR A 201 -37.38 37.20 11.49
CA TYR A 201 -37.93 37.22 12.86
C TYR A 201 -39.43 37.60 12.91
N ASP A 202 -40.05 37.94 11.78
CA ASP A 202 -41.43 38.44 11.74
C ASP A 202 -42.44 37.28 11.81
N TYR A 203 -42.95 37.08 13.03
CA TYR A 203 -44.06 36.27 13.55
C TYR A 203 -44.29 34.82 13.07
N ASP A 204 -44.48 33.98 14.08
CA ASP A 204 -44.85 32.56 14.18
C ASP A 204 -43.82 31.47 13.82
N TYR A 205 -42.87 31.67 12.88
CA TYR A 205 -41.88 30.62 12.56
C TYR A 205 -40.51 31.14 12.13
N THR A 206 -39.44 30.63 12.76
CA THR A 206 -38.06 30.88 12.33
C THR A 206 -37.79 30.18 11.00
N ARG A 207 -37.34 30.94 10.00
CA ARG A 207 -36.97 30.40 8.68
C ARG A 207 -35.47 30.50 8.49
N HIS A 208 -34.86 29.36 8.20
CA HIS A 208 -33.43 29.25 7.95
C HIS A 208 -33.22 28.90 6.48
N GLU A 209 -32.36 29.65 5.80
CA GLU A 209 -31.68 29.12 4.62
C GLU A 209 -30.57 28.21 5.13
N TRP A 210 -30.56 26.96 4.71
CA TRP A 210 -29.54 26.02 5.08
C TRP A 210 -28.91 25.42 3.82
N THR A 211 -27.61 25.15 3.91
CA THR A 211 -26.83 24.51 2.84
C THR A 211 -26.16 23.27 3.40
N LEU A 212 -26.61 22.10 2.93
CA LEU A 212 -25.88 20.84 3.08
C LEU A 212 -24.67 20.86 2.14
N PHE A 213 -23.52 20.41 2.62
CA PHE A 213 -22.32 20.24 1.81
C PHE A 213 -21.64 18.90 2.08
N ILE A 214 -21.15 18.28 1.02
CA ILE A 214 -20.30 17.09 1.07
C ILE A 214 -19.03 17.40 0.28
N LYS A 215 -17.87 17.25 0.93
CA LYS A 215 -16.56 17.54 0.34
C LYS A 215 -15.49 16.66 0.95
N PHE A 216 -14.33 16.53 0.31
CA PHE A 216 -13.14 16.03 1.01
C PHE A 216 -12.43 17.18 1.74
N GLU A 217 -11.63 16.83 2.73
CA GLU A 217 -10.65 17.75 3.27
C GLU A 217 -9.67 18.18 2.17
N ASN A 218 -9.33 19.47 2.13
CA ASN A 218 -8.56 20.10 1.05
C ASN A 218 -9.24 19.93 -0.32
N ASP A 219 -10.55 20.22 -0.37
CA ASP A 219 -11.39 20.20 -1.56
C ASP A 219 -10.87 21.15 -2.66
N HIS A 220 -9.95 20.66 -3.47
CA HIS A 220 -9.74 21.17 -4.81
C HIS A 220 -10.88 20.58 -5.67
N GLN A 221 -11.77 21.41 -6.22
CA GLN A 221 -12.99 20.97 -6.93
C GLN A 221 -12.80 19.83 -7.97
N LYS A 222 -11.60 19.66 -8.51
CA LYS A 222 -11.20 18.55 -9.40
C LYS A 222 -11.09 17.19 -8.69
N ASP A 223 -10.70 17.19 -7.42
CA ASP A 223 -10.42 15.98 -6.63
C ASP A 223 -11.70 15.26 -6.22
N VAL A 224 -12.72 15.98 -5.70
CA VAL A 224 -13.92 15.33 -5.17
C VAL A 224 -14.71 14.60 -6.26
N GLY A 225 -14.83 15.22 -7.44
CA GLY A 225 -15.46 14.59 -8.62
C GLY A 225 -14.69 13.39 -9.18
N GLN A 226 -13.42 13.19 -8.81
CA GLN A 226 -12.66 11.99 -9.22
C GLN A 226 -13.13 10.74 -8.47
N PHE A 227 -13.61 10.89 -7.24
CA PHE A 227 -14.01 9.79 -6.36
C PHE A 227 -15.52 9.57 -6.32
N ILE A 228 -16.29 10.65 -6.17
CA ILE A 228 -17.74 10.59 -6.03
C ILE A 228 -18.40 10.72 -7.40
N LYS A 229 -19.18 9.71 -7.78
CA LYS A 229 -19.97 9.68 -9.02
C LYS A 229 -21.21 10.56 -8.88
N GLN A 230 -21.99 10.35 -7.81
CA GLN A 230 -23.17 11.14 -7.49
C GLN A 230 -23.55 10.99 -6.01
N ILE A 231 -24.37 11.90 -5.52
CA ILE A 231 -24.96 11.84 -4.17
C ILE A 231 -26.47 11.94 -4.29
N ILE A 232 -27.17 10.93 -3.79
CA ILE A 232 -28.62 10.94 -3.66
C ILE A 232 -28.96 11.44 -2.26
N VAL A 233 -29.68 12.55 -2.20
CA VAL A 233 -30.11 13.23 -0.98
C VAL A 233 -31.60 13.01 -0.80
N ASN A 234 -32.00 12.27 0.22
CA ASN A 234 -33.40 12.04 0.59
C ASN A 234 -33.77 12.98 1.74
N LEU A 235 -34.59 13.97 1.42
CA LEU A 235 -35.17 14.96 2.32
C LEU A 235 -36.49 14.47 2.91
N HIS A 236 -36.99 15.20 3.90
CA HIS A 236 -38.34 15.00 4.42
C HIS A 236 -39.39 15.15 3.29
N PRO A 237 -40.50 14.37 3.28
CA PRO A 237 -41.50 14.40 2.20
C PRO A 237 -42.17 15.75 1.93
N THR A 238 -42.09 16.69 2.86
CA THR A 238 -42.60 18.07 2.68
C THR A 238 -41.79 18.89 1.69
N PHE A 239 -40.56 18.48 1.38
CA PHE A 239 -39.76 19.10 0.31
C PHE A 239 -40.13 18.48 -1.03
N VAL A 240 -40.36 19.29 -2.05
CA VAL A 240 -40.65 18.83 -3.41
C VAL A 240 -39.57 19.37 -4.37
N PRO A 241 -38.81 18.51 -5.07
CA PRO A 241 -38.75 17.07 -4.88
C PRO A 241 -38.08 16.68 -3.56
N SER A 242 -38.52 15.57 -2.95
CA SER A 242 -37.99 15.06 -1.69
C SER A 242 -36.70 14.25 -1.89
N GLN A 243 -36.41 13.83 -3.12
CA GLN A 243 -35.16 13.21 -3.50
C GLN A 243 -34.42 14.10 -4.51
N ILE A 244 -33.16 14.42 -4.21
CA ILE A 244 -32.29 15.24 -5.05
C ILE A 244 -31.05 14.44 -5.41
N ILE A 245 -30.65 14.47 -6.68
CA ILE A 245 -29.39 13.88 -7.15
C ILE A 245 -28.40 15.01 -7.40
N LEU A 246 -27.25 14.94 -6.75
CA LEU A 246 -26.11 15.84 -6.98
C LEU A 246 -25.06 15.06 -7.77
N ASP A 247 -24.94 15.33 -9.07
CA ASP A 247 -24.09 14.59 -10.01
C ASP A 247 -22.77 15.31 -10.36
N LYS A 248 -22.61 16.56 -9.91
CA LYS A 248 -21.44 17.40 -10.19
C LYS A 248 -20.93 18.15 -8.95
N PRO A 249 -19.60 18.32 -8.79
CA PRO A 249 -19.05 19.17 -7.76
C PRO A 249 -19.29 20.66 -8.08
N PRO A 250 -19.36 21.55 -7.07
CA PRO A 250 -19.35 21.23 -5.64
C PRO A 250 -20.67 20.58 -5.18
N PHE A 251 -20.58 19.46 -4.46
CA PHE A 251 -21.76 18.73 -3.99
C PHE A 251 -22.42 19.47 -2.82
N ARG A 252 -23.37 20.36 -3.15
CA ARG A 252 -24.08 21.20 -2.19
C ARG A 252 -25.55 21.27 -2.52
N LEU A 253 -26.37 21.37 -1.48
CA LEU A 253 -27.81 21.54 -1.60
C LEU A 253 -28.29 22.64 -0.65
N THR A 254 -28.87 23.70 -1.22
CA THR A 254 -29.44 24.82 -0.46
C THR A 254 -30.96 24.79 -0.51
N ARG A 255 -31.60 24.96 0.64
CA ARG A 255 -33.06 24.99 0.81
C ARG A 255 -33.43 25.92 1.96
N ILE A 256 -34.71 26.28 2.02
CA ILE A 256 -35.29 27.07 3.11
C ILE A 256 -36.18 26.14 3.93
N GLY A 257 -36.08 26.21 5.26
CA GLY A 257 -36.90 25.44 6.17
C GLY A 257 -36.85 25.95 7.59
N TRP A 258 -37.77 25.47 8.41
CA TRP A 258 -37.89 25.82 9.83
C TRP A 258 -37.53 24.65 10.76
N ALA A 259 -37.52 23.43 10.23
CA ALA A 259 -37.30 22.20 11.00
C ALA A 259 -35.86 21.69 10.90
N VAL A 260 -35.42 21.04 11.98
CA VAL A 260 -34.24 20.16 12.04
C VAL A 260 -34.69 18.72 11.80
N PHE A 261 -33.91 17.92 11.07
CA PHE A 261 -34.29 16.54 10.71
C PHE A 261 -33.10 15.73 10.19
N ASN A 262 -33.25 14.39 10.15
CA ASN A 262 -32.27 13.51 9.51
C ASN A 262 -32.44 13.51 7.98
N ILE A 263 -31.37 13.83 7.27
CA ILE A 263 -31.23 13.70 5.83
C ILE A 263 -30.52 12.38 5.55
N SER A 264 -31.14 11.49 4.78
CA SER A 264 -30.52 10.23 4.36
C SER A 264 -29.73 10.45 3.06
N LEU A 265 -28.45 10.09 3.08
CA LEU A 265 -27.50 10.29 2.01
C LEU A 265 -27.03 8.94 1.46
N SER A 266 -27.09 8.78 0.14
CA SER A 266 -26.40 7.70 -0.58
C SER A 266 -25.31 8.30 -1.45
N ILE A 267 -24.05 8.04 -1.11
CA ILE A 267 -22.89 8.53 -1.84
C ILE A 267 -22.38 7.38 -2.70
N GLU A 268 -22.54 7.53 -4.01
CA GLU A 268 -22.03 6.57 -4.99
C GLU A 268 -20.60 6.94 -5.39
N PHE A 269 -19.69 5.98 -5.29
CA PHE A 269 -18.31 6.18 -5.72
C PHE A 269 -18.12 5.67 -7.16
N HIS A 270 -17.14 6.24 -7.88
CA HIS A 270 -16.78 5.70 -9.18
C HIS A 270 -16.22 4.27 -9.06
N ALA A 271 -16.70 3.35 -9.90
CA ALA A 271 -16.33 1.92 -9.88
C ALA A 271 -14.82 1.64 -9.92
N LYS A 272 -14.03 2.52 -10.58
CA LYS A 272 -12.56 2.43 -10.65
C LYS A 272 -11.84 2.44 -9.29
N TRP A 273 -12.54 2.81 -8.21
CA TRP A 273 -12.00 2.84 -6.85
C TRP A 273 -12.35 1.61 -6.00
N ASN A 274 -13.05 0.63 -6.59
CA ASN A 274 -13.47 -0.61 -5.93
C ASN A 274 -14.04 -0.37 -4.52
N LYS A 275 -14.82 0.71 -4.37
CA LYS A 275 -15.35 1.15 -3.09
C LYS A 275 -16.87 1.08 -3.13
N SER A 276 -17.44 0.29 -2.22
CA SER A 276 -18.89 0.22 -2.04
C SER A 276 -19.45 1.58 -1.63
N ASP A 277 -20.64 1.87 -2.15
CA ASP A 277 -21.39 3.09 -1.86
C ASP A 277 -21.56 3.29 -0.35
N LEU A 278 -21.57 4.56 0.05
CA LEU A 278 -21.70 4.94 1.44
C LEU A 278 -23.12 5.44 1.68
N VAL A 279 -23.87 4.71 2.50
CA VAL A 279 -25.17 5.14 3.03
C VAL A 279 -24.98 5.67 4.44
N THR A 280 -25.42 6.91 4.68
CA THR A 280 -25.28 7.56 5.99
C THR A 280 -26.41 8.57 6.23
N ASN A 281 -26.67 8.89 7.50
CA ASN A 281 -27.64 9.91 7.87
C ASN A 281 -26.90 11.15 8.41
N TRP A 282 -27.33 12.33 7.98
CA TRP A 282 -26.89 13.61 8.49
C TRP A 282 -28.02 14.29 9.25
N PHE A 283 -27.81 14.65 10.52
CA PHE A 283 -28.79 15.42 11.27
C PHE A 283 -28.61 16.91 10.96
N LEU A 284 -29.56 17.49 10.22
CA LEU A 284 -29.62 18.92 9.95
C LEU A 284 -29.92 19.67 11.26
N SER A 285 -28.99 20.49 11.73
CA SER A 285 -29.18 21.32 12.93
C SER A 285 -28.94 22.81 12.64
N PHE A 286 -29.55 23.66 13.47
CA PHE A 286 -29.38 25.13 13.45
C PHE A 286 -28.71 25.67 14.72
N SER A 287 -28.00 24.80 15.45
CA SER A 287 -27.36 25.16 16.72
C SER A 287 -26.09 25.99 16.52
N ASP A 288 -25.34 25.71 15.44
CA ASP A 288 -24.06 26.32 15.14
C ASP A 288 -23.96 26.61 13.64
N ALA A 289 -23.24 27.69 13.28
CA ALA A 289 -23.17 28.18 11.91
C ALA A 289 -22.58 27.17 10.91
N ASP A 290 -21.77 26.20 11.37
CA ASP A 290 -21.08 25.20 10.53
C ASP A 290 -20.94 23.84 11.25
N THR A 291 -22.04 23.10 11.43
CA THR A 291 -21.97 21.74 11.97
C THR A 291 -21.45 20.76 10.91
N GLN A 292 -20.46 19.94 11.28
CA GLN A 292 -19.85 18.97 10.37
C GLN A 292 -19.36 17.71 11.08
N LYS A 293 -19.36 16.59 10.35
CA LYS A 293 -18.74 15.32 10.74
C LYS A 293 -17.71 14.92 9.71
N MET A 294 -16.57 14.42 10.21
CA MET A 294 -15.50 13.89 9.39
C MET A 294 -15.44 12.38 9.47
N MET A 295 -15.13 11.72 8.35
CA MET A 295 -14.89 10.29 8.28
C MET A 295 -13.77 9.96 7.30
N GLU A 296 -12.92 9.01 7.66
CA GLU A 296 -11.87 8.51 6.75
C GLU A 296 -12.46 7.49 5.79
N ILE A 297 -12.21 7.69 4.49
CA ILE A 297 -12.57 6.79 3.41
C ILE A 297 -11.28 6.31 2.75
N GLU A 298 -11.14 5.00 2.61
CA GLU A 298 -10.04 4.38 1.89
C GLU A 298 -10.51 3.97 0.50
N PHE A 299 -9.78 4.39 -0.53
CA PHE A 299 -10.02 4.05 -1.92
C PHE A 299 -8.89 3.17 -2.44
N GLN A 300 -9.21 2.07 -3.11
CA GLN A 300 -8.21 1.23 -3.76
C GLN A 300 -8.26 1.50 -5.27
N LYS A 301 -7.17 2.01 -5.85
CA LYS A 301 -7.12 2.22 -7.29
C LYS A 301 -7.23 0.86 -8.00
N SER A 302 -8.20 0.70 -8.91
CA SER A 302 -8.29 -0.51 -9.73
C SER A 302 -6.99 -0.70 -10.50
N THR A 303 -6.44 -1.91 -10.47
CA THR A 303 -5.23 -2.30 -11.19
C THR A 303 -5.54 -2.80 -12.60
N ASP A 304 -6.61 -2.28 -13.24
CA ASP A 304 -6.97 -2.65 -14.60
C ASP A 304 -5.89 -2.20 -15.60
N ASN A 305 -4.86 -3.02 -15.75
CA ASN A 305 -4.09 -3.13 -16.97
C ASN A 305 -4.90 -3.99 -17.95
N THR A 306 -6.02 -3.46 -18.43
CA THR A 306 -6.60 -3.97 -19.67
C THR A 306 -5.82 -3.32 -20.81
N THR A 307 -4.66 -3.89 -21.13
CA THR A 307 -4.10 -3.76 -22.47
C THR A 307 -5.15 -4.25 -23.44
N ASN A 308 -5.64 -3.35 -24.27
CA ASN A 308 -6.43 -3.64 -25.45
C ASN A 308 -5.66 -4.65 -26.33
N ASN A 309 -5.93 -5.95 -26.17
CA ASN A 309 -5.73 -6.90 -27.25
C ASN A 309 -6.89 -6.70 -28.22
N THR A 310 -6.73 -5.71 -29.09
CA THR A 310 -7.51 -5.63 -30.31
C THR A 310 -7.01 -6.74 -31.22
N VAL A 311 -7.81 -7.79 -31.33
CA VAL A 311 -7.70 -8.80 -32.37
C VAL A 311 -7.93 -8.10 -33.71
N LEU A 312 -6.91 -8.11 -34.56
CA LEU A 312 -7.00 -8.04 -36.02
C LEU A 312 -6.11 -9.13 -36.59
#